data_AF-A0A8T5GRQ4-F1
#
_entry.id   AF-A0A8T5GRQ4-F1
#
_cell.length_a   1.000
_cell.length_b   1.000
_cell.length_c   1.000
_cell.angle_alpha   90.00
_cell.angle_beta   90.00
_cell.angle_gamma   90.00
#
_symmetry.space_group_name_H-M   'P 1'
#
loop_
_entity.id
_entity.type
_entity.pdbx_description
1 polymer ?
#
loop_
_entity_poly.entity_id
_entity_poly.type
_entity_poly.pdbx_seq_one_letter_code
_entity_poly.pdbx_strand_id
1 'polypeptide(L)'
;ADAVHALFPEFPLPGEVVEPEFGAASNHVWEAEHVSLGHFLSMLHTQRILDTSLDAMGRHRNGDTTVFEMARQAALSSKVAFPLPGEAPLGGVIQVTLTSPNLMDWLHAATWHKGRDSVPRSLDDERSMAKDGEASTWV
;
A
#
# COMPACT_ATOMS: atom_id res chain seq x y z
N ALA A 1 -9.42 8.70 10.56
CA ALA A 1 -8.32 8.41 11.49
C ALA A 1 -8.11 6.92 11.64
N ASP A 2 -9.16 6.19 12.04
CA ASP A 2 -9.11 4.76 12.38
C ASP A 2 -8.50 3.87 11.30
N ALA A 3 -8.82 4.12 10.03
CA ALA A 3 -8.26 3.35 8.92
C ALA A 3 -6.73 3.49 8.81
N VAL A 4 -6.19 4.69 9.06
CA VAL A 4 -4.74 4.93 9.09
C VAL A 4 -4.14 4.26 10.31
N HIS A 5 -4.75 4.42 11.48
CA HIS A 5 -4.28 3.81 12.73
C HIS A 5 -4.29 2.27 12.70
N ALA A 6 -5.27 1.67 12.01
CA ALA A 6 -5.37 0.23 11.81
C ALA A 6 -4.20 -0.35 10.98
N LEU A 7 -3.63 0.44 10.06
CA LEU A 7 -2.49 0.03 9.22
C LEU A 7 -1.14 0.48 9.81
N PHE A 8 -1.12 1.65 10.43
CA PHE A 8 0.06 2.30 10.99
C PHE A 8 -0.25 2.75 12.44
N PRO A 9 -0.21 1.82 13.41
CA PRO A 9 -0.59 2.12 14.79
C PRO A 9 0.27 3.19 15.46
N GLU A 10 1.52 3.33 15.02
CA GLU A 10 2.47 4.31 15.53
C GLU A 10 2.39 5.67 14.82
N PHE A 11 1.51 5.82 13.81
CA PHE A 11 1.37 7.08 13.09
C PHE A 11 0.72 8.14 13.97
N PRO A 12 1.34 9.33 14.15
CA PRO A 12 0.77 10.39 14.96
C PRO A 12 -0.45 11.00 14.25
N LEU A 13 -1.63 10.72 14.78
CA LEU A 13 -2.86 11.34 14.30
C LEU A 13 -2.97 12.79 14.82
N PRO A 14 -3.50 13.73 14.02
CA PRO A 14 -3.77 15.07 14.52
C PRO A 14 -4.85 15.03 15.61
N GLY A 15 -4.80 16.00 16.53
CA GLY A 15 -5.69 16.03 17.69
C GLY A 15 -7.18 16.21 17.35
N GLU A 16 -7.49 16.85 16.22
CA GLU A 16 -8.85 16.97 15.72
C GLU A 16 -8.90 16.44 14.28
N VAL A 17 -9.79 15.47 14.05
CA VAL A 17 -10.04 14.89 12.74
C VAL A 17 -11.48 15.20 12.37
N VAL A 18 -11.66 16.04 11.36
CA VAL A 18 -12.99 16.41 10.86
C VAL A 18 -13.61 15.20 10.19
N GLU A 19 -14.78 14.78 10.66
CA GLU A 19 -15.54 13.72 10.00
C GLU A 19 -16.18 14.24 8.71
N PRO A 20 -16.11 13.49 7.61
CA PRO A 20 -16.77 13.87 6.36
C PRO A 20 -18.30 13.80 6.51
N GLU A 21 -18.99 14.76 5.90
CA GLU A 21 -20.45 14.72 5.81
C GLU A 21 -20.91 13.99 4.55
N PHE A 22 -22.09 13.40 4.58
CA PHE A 22 -22.65 12.70 3.42
C PHE A 22 -22.82 13.69 2.25
N GLY A 23 -22.22 13.37 1.10
CA GLY A 23 -22.21 14.24 -0.09
C GLY A 23 -21.11 15.31 -0.10
N ALA A 24 -20.33 15.43 0.99
CA ALA A 24 -19.20 16.36 1.09
C ALA A 24 -17.91 15.57 1.39
N ALA A 25 -17.23 15.15 0.32
CA ALA A 25 -15.94 14.47 0.46
C ALA A 25 -14.90 15.42 1.08
N SER A 26 -14.14 14.90 2.06
CA SER A 26 -13.00 15.60 2.65
C SER A 26 -11.71 14.85 2.31
N ASN A 27 -10.67 15.60 1.97
CA ASN A 27 -9.32 15.10 1.77
C ASN A 27 -8.43 15.71 2.84
N HIS A 28 -7.69 14.86 3.54
CA HIS A 28 -6.74 15.26 4.58
C HIS A 28 -5.37 14.72 4.22
N VAL A 29 -4.35 15.56 4.39
CA VAL A 29 -2.95 15.17 4.24
C VAL A 29 -2.31 15.18 5.62
N TRP A 30 -1.73 14.04 6.00
CA TRP A 30 -0.97 13.89 7.23
C TRP A 30 0.42 13.40 6.90
N GLU A 31 1.41 13.97 7.58
CA GLU A 31 2.83 13.68 7.36
C GLU A 31 3.50 13.39 8.70
N ALA A 32 4.37 12.39 8.70
CA ALA A 32 5.13 12.01 9.87
C ALA A 32 6.44 11.35 9.42
N GLU A 33 7.50 11.57 10.19
CA GLU A 33 8.80 10.95 9.97
C GLU A 33 9.02 9.80 10.95
N HIS A 34 9.90 8.86 10.58
CA HIS A 34 10.33 7.76 11.46
C HIS A 34 9.18 6.85 11.95
N VAL A 35 8.10 6.73 11.18
CA VAL A 35 6.98 5.84 11.50
C VAL A 35 7.32 4.40 11.15
N SER A 36 7.11 3.49 12.10
CA SER A 36 7.28 2.06 11.90
C SER A 36 6.30 1.50 10.86
N LEU A 37 6.82 0.75 9.88
CA LEU A 37 6.02 0.00 8.89
C LEU A 37 5.83 -1.48 9.29
N GLY A 38 6.31 -1.89 10.46
CA GLY A 38 6.34 -3.31 10.86
C GLY A 38 4.95 -3.95 10.92
N HIS A 39 3.95 -3.23 11.45
CA HIS A 39 2.58 -3.73 11.50
C HIS A 39 2.01 -3.94 10.09
N PHE A 40 2.12 -2.93 9.24
CA PHE A 40 1.69 -2.97 7.84
C PHE A 40 2.33 -4.16 7.10
N LEU A 41 3.65 -4.33 7.19
CA LEU A 41 4.35 -5.45 6.55
C LEU A 41 3.86 -6.81 7.07
N SER A 42 3.66 -6.95 8.38
CA SER A 42 3.11 -8.18 8.98
C SER A 42 1.72 -8.51 8.40
N MET A 43 0.88 -7.51 8.14
CA MET A 43 -0.42 -7.71 7.50
C MET A 43 -0.28 -8.20 6.06
N LEU A 44 0.69 -7.68 5.29
CA LEU A 44 0.95 -8.16 3.91
C LEU A 44 1.36 -9.62 3.90
N HIS A 45 2.26 -10.01 4.82
CA HIS A 45 2.69 -11.40 5.00
C HIS A 45 1.53 -12.31 5.39
N THR A 46 0.71 -11.89 6.35
CA THR A 46 -0.43 -12.67 6.85
C THR A 46 -1.47 -12.89 5.76
N GLN A 47 -1.74 -11.86 4.95
CA GLN A 47 -2.67 -11.93 3.82
C GLN A 47 -2.08 -12.62 2.58
N ARG A 48 -0.77 -12.87 2.57
CA ARG A 48 -0.03 -13.49 1.45
C ARG A 48 -0.16 -12.73 0.12
N ILE A 49 -0.14 -11.40 0.19
CA ILE A 49 -0.29 -10.51 -0.98
C ILE A 49 1.02 -9.80 -1.37
N LEU A 50 2.18 -10.37 -1.01
CA LEU A 50 3.48 -9.69 -1.14
C LEU A 50 3.88 -9.37 -2.59
N ASP A 51 3.53 -10.23 -3.55
CA ASP A 51 3.77 -9.94 -4.98
C ASP A 51 2.90 -8.78 -5.46
N THR A 52 1.61 -8.80 -5.13
CA THR A 52 0.68 -7.69 -5.40
C THR A 52 1.14 -6.40 -4.72
N SER A 53 1.65 -6.48 -3.49
CA SER A 53 2.20 -5.33 -2.76
C SER A 53 3.44 -4.79 -3.42
N LEU A 54 4.36 -5.64 -3.88
CA LEU A 54 5.53 -5.18 -4.63
C LEU A 54 5.10 -4.42 -5.88
N ASP A 55 4.20 -5.00 -6.67
CA ASP A 55 3.70 -4.36 -7.90
C ASP A 55 3.00 -3.03 -7.59
N ALA A 56 2.09 -3.00 -6.61
CA ALA A 56 1.33 -1.80 -6.28
C ALA A 56 2.20 -0.69 -5.67
N MET A 57 3.09 -1.04 -4.74
CA MET A 57 3.95 -0.08 -4.04
C MET A 57 5.13 0.37 -4.89
N GLY A 58 5.52 -0.36 -5.94
CA GLY A 58 6.64 0.02 -6.81
C GLY A 58 6.23 0.69 -8.13
N ARG A 59 4.92 0.77 -8.43
CA ARG A 59 4.39 1.29 -9.70
C ARG A 59 4.63 2.78 -9.91
N HIS A 60 4.41 3.62 -8.91
CA HIS A 60 4.60 5.07 -9.01
C HIS A 60 5.77 5.53 -8.14
N ARG A 61 6.98 5.27 -8.64
CA ARG A 61 8.23 5.62 -7.97
C ARG A 61 8.96 6.78 -8.65
N ASN A 62 9.64 7.60 -7.87
CA ASN A 62 10.56 8.62 -8.34
C ASN A 62 11.76 8.71 -7.39
N GLY A 63 12.89 8.12 -7.79
CA GLY A 63 14.07 7.99 -6.94
C GLY A 63 13.77 7.23 -5.65
N ASP A 64 14.03 7.87 -4.53
CA ASP A 64 13.83 7.36 -3.16
C ASP A 64 12.41 7.56 -2.62
N THR A 65 11.43 7.85 -3.49
CA THR A 65 10.03 8.06 -3.12
C THR A 65 9.11 7.16 -3.92
N THR A 66 8.07 6.63 -3.26
CA THR A 66 6.98 5.93 -3.92
C THR A 66 5.62 6.39 -3.43
N VAL A 67 4.63 6.32 -4.31
CA VAL A 67 3.23 6.65 -4.03
C VAL A 67 2.35 5.46 -4.39
N PHE A 68 1.49 5.07 -3.48
CA PHE A 68 0.49 4.02 -3.73
C PHE A 68 -0.79 4.28 -2.96
N GLU A 69 -1.86 3.62 -3.38
CA GLU A 69 -3.19 3.76 -2.79
C GLU A 69 -3.62 2.47 -2.11
N MET A 70 -4.40 2.59 -1.04
CA MET A 70 -5.04 1.48 -0.35
C MET A 70 -6.51 1.77 -0.14
N ALA A 71 -7.35 0.74 -0.20
CA ALA A 71 -8.78 0.88 0.04
C ALA A 71 -9.06 1.21 1.52
N ARG A 72 -9.68 2.36 1.79
CA ARG A 72 -9.97 2.82 3.16
C ARG A 72 -10.89 1.85 3.91
N GLN A 73 -11.88 1.28 3.23
CA GLN A 73 -12.82 0.32 3.83
C GLN A 73 -12.15 -1.00 4.24
N ALA A 74 -11.18 -1.48 3.45
CA ALA A 74 -10.41 -2.66 3.80
C ALA A 74 -9.57 -2.40 5.06
N ALA A 75 -8.93 -1.23 5.12
CA ALA A 75 -8.13 -0.80 6.27
C ALA A 75 -8.94 -0.73 7.57
N LEU A 76 -10.18 -0.23 7.53
CA LEU A 76 -11.11 -0.23 8.67
C LEU A 76 -11.42 -1.65 9.20
N SER A 77 -11.31 -2.66 8.35
CA SER A 77 -11.48 -4.08 8.72
C SER A 77 -10.14 -4.78 8.99
N SER A 78 -9.07 -4.01 9.24
CA SER A 78 -7.71 -4.52 9.43
C SER A 78 -7.24 -5.43 8.29
N LYS A 79 -7.53 -5.03 7.05
CA LYS A 79 -7.05 -5.68 5.82
C LYS A 79 -6.33 -4.68 4.94
N VAL A 80 -5.47 -5.20 4.06
CA VAL A 80 -4.79 -4.39 3.04
C VAL A 80 -5.31 -4.83 1.68
N ALA A 81 -5.83 -3.87 0.93
CA ALA A 81 -6.24 -4.05 -0.45
C ALA A 81 -5.79 -2.84 -1.26
N PHE A 82 -5.23 -3.09 -2.44
CA PHE A 82 -4.83 -2.06 -3.37
C PHE A 82 -5.95 -1.92 -4.41
N PRO A 83 -6.58 -0.73 -4.55
CA PRO A 83 -7.58 -0.50 -5.58
C PRO A 83 -6.92 -0.60 -6.97
N LEU A 84 -7.75 -0.81 -8.00
CA LEU A 84 -7.28 -0.74 -9.37
C LEU A 84 -6.84 0.69 -9.72
N PRO A 85 -5.82 0.88 -10.57
CA PRO A 85 -5.37 2.21 -10.97
C PRO A 85 -6.50 3.07 -11.53
N GLY A 86 -6.71 4.24 -10.93
CA GLY A 86 -7.75 5.19 -11.36
C GLY A 86 -9.15 4.86 -10.85
N GLU A 87 -9.32 3.80 -10.05
CA GLU A 87 -10.58 3.53 -9.35
C GLU A 87 -10.58 4.13 -7.95
N ALA A 88 -11.63 4.89 -7.64
CA ALA A 88 -11.93 5.34 -6.29
C ALA A 88 -13.09 4.50 -5.72
N PRO A 89 -12.80 3.40 -4.97
CA PRO A 89 -13.85 2.57 -4.41
C PRO A 89 -14.73 3.34 -3.43
N LEU A 90 -15.95 2.83 -3.21
CA LEU A 90 -16.87 3.38 -2.22
C LEU A 90 -16.18 3.49 -0.84
N GLY A 91 -16.26 4.67 -0.24
CA GLY A 91 -15.64 4.96 1.05
C GLY A 91 -14.20 5.47 0.97
N GLY A 92 -13.64 5.63 -0.23
CA GLY A 92 -12.40 6.34 -0.52
C GLY A 92 -11.13 5.51 -0.41
N VAL A 93 -10.00 6.17 -0.68
CA VAL A 93 -8.65 5.60 -0.64
C VAL A 93 -7.80 6.29 0.41
N ILE A 94 -6.75 5.60 0.85
CA ILE A 94 -5.62 6.16 1.59
C ILE A 94 -4.46 6.20 0.62
N GLN A 95 -4.06 7.40 0.19
CA GLN A 95 -2.84 7.57 -0.59
C GLN A 95 -1.65 7.66 0.37
N VAL A 96 -0.66 6.80 0.19
CA VAL A 96 0.56 6.76 0.98
C VAL A 96 1.73 7.19 0.12
N THR A 97 2.44 8.20 0.59
CA THR A 97 3.74 8.61 0.05
C THR A 97 4.81 8.14 1.04
N LEU A 98 5.73 7.30 0.57
CA LEU A 98 6.86 6.82 1.36
C LEU A 98 8.16 7.32 0.74
N THR A 99 9.01 7.94 1.55
CA THR A 99 10.34 8.42 1.15
C THR A 99 11.41 7.82 2.06
N SER A 100 12.42 7.18 1.48
CA SER A 100 13.55 6.61 2.23
C SER A 100 14.76 6.35 1.32
N PRO A 101 16.01 6.50 1.81
CA PRO A 101 17.19 6.11 1.03
C PRO A 101 17.17 4.63 0.65
N ASN A 102 17.49 4.31 -0.60
CA ASN A 102 17.48 2.95 -1.15
C ASN A 102 16.10 2.28 -1.03
N LEU A 103 15.02 3.07 -1.19
CA LEU A 103 13.65 2.60 -1.06
C LEU A 103 13.36 1.35 -1.90
N MET A 104 13.95 1.28 -3.10
CA MET A 104 13.72 0.15 -4.01
C MET A 104 14.26 -1.16 -3.46
N ASP A 105 15.50 -1.18 -2.98
CA ASP A 105 16.09 -2.37 -2.38
C ASP A 105 15.32 -2.78 -1.12
N TRP A 106 14.88 -1.79 -0.34
CA TRP A 106 14.03 -2.03 0.82
C TRP A 106 12.68 -2.65 0.41
N LEU A 107 12.01 -2.16 -0.64
CA LEU A 107 10.74 -2.74 -1.13
C LEU A 107 10.91 -4.19 -1.57
N HIS A 108 12.00 -4.50 -2.28
CA HIS A 108 12.32 -5.88 -2.66
C HIS A 108 12.53 -6.78 -1.46
N ALA A 109 13.28 -6.32 -0.45
CA ALA A 109 13.53 -7.08 0.77
C ALA A 109 12.26 -7.24 1.63
N ALA A 110 11.48 -6.17 1.80
CA ALA A 110 10.26 -6.14 2.61
C ALA A 110 9.11 -6.96 2.02
N THR A 111 9.13 -7.20 0.70
CA THR A 111 8.13 -8.03 0.01
C THR A 111 8.65 -9.42 -0.35
N TRP A 112 9.85 -9.78 0.09
CA TRP A 112 10.42 -11.09 -0.22
C TRP A 112 9.70 -12.22 0.52
N HIS A 113 9.51 -13.33 -0.17
CA HIS A 113 9.05 -14.59 0.42
C HIS A 113 9.67 -15.79 -0.30
N LYS A 114 9.75 -16.93 0.38
CA LYS A 114 10.34 -18.20 -0.11
C LYS A 114 9.86 -18.69 -1.48
N GLY A 115 8.68 -18.25 -1.94
CA GLY A 115 8.19 -18.61 -3.27
C GLY A 115 9.11 -18.08 -4.37
N ARG A 116 9.77 -16.94 -4.12
CA ARG A 116 10.69 -16.28 -5.04
C ARG A 116 12.03 -17.00 -5.20
N ASP A 117 12.36 -17.97 -4.34
CA ASP A 117 13.53 -18.84 -4.57
C ASP A 117 13.33 -19.73 -5.79
N SER A 118 12.08 -20.16 -6.01
CA SER A 118 11.71 -21.01 -7.16
C SER A 118 11.25 -20.21 -8.37
N VAL A 119 10.58 -19.08 -8.15
CA VAL A 119 10.07 -18.19 -9.20
C VAL A 119 10.48 -16.76 -8.85
N PRO A 120 11.69 -16.31 -9.22
CA PRO A 120 12.11 -14.95 -8.96
C PRO A 120 11.12 -13.94 -9.54
N ARG A 121 10.86 -12.89 -8.75
CA ARG A 121 10.02 -11.74 -9.11
C ARG A 121 10.81 -10.46 -8.89
N SER A 122 10.64 -9.51 -9.79
CA SER A 122 11.17 -8.15 -9.67
C SER A 122 10.10 -7.13 -10.06
N LEU A 123 10.35 -5.87 -9.75
CA LEU A 123 9.47 -4.80 -10.22
C LEU A 123 9.48 -4.73 -11.74
N ASP A 124 8.30 -4.51 -12.31
CA ASP A 124 8.07 -4.40 -13.76
C ASP A 124 8.49 -5.67 -14.53
N ASP A 125 8.38 -6.85 -13.91
CA ASP A 125 8.64 -8.11 -14.59
C ASP A 125 7.46 -8.57 -15.46
N GLU A 126 7.68 -9.58 -16.30
CA GLU A 126 6.64 -10.10 -17.21
C GLU A 126 5.42 -10.71 -16.49
N ARG A 127 5.52 -10.92 -15.17
CA ARG A 127 4.47 -11.48 -14.32
C ARG A 127 3.84 -10.41 -13.40
N SER A 128 4.22 -9.14 -13.55
CA SER A 128 3.60 -8.03 -12.83
C SER A 128 2.13 -7.93 -13.18
N MET A 129 1.30 -7.59 -12.19
CA MET A 129 -0.14 -7.41 -12.40
C MET A 129 -0.40 -6.44 -13.55
N ALA A 130 -1.34 -6.83 -14.43
CA ALA A 130 -1.75 -6.01 -15.55
C ALA A 130 -2.44 -4.72 -15.08
N LYS A 131 -2.59 -3.75 -16.00
CA LYS A 131 -3.14 -2.43 -15.68
C LYS A 131 -4.61 -2.48 -15.22
N ASP A 132 -5.35 -3.50 -15.65
CA ASP A 132 -6.72 -3.81 -15.24
C ASP A 132 -6.79 -4.64 -13.94
N GLY A 133 -5.63 -4.98 -13.35
CA GLY A 133 -5.53 -5.79 -12.14
C GLY A 133 -5.71 -7.29 -12.35
N GLU A 134 -5.79 -7.76 -13.60
CA GLU A 134 -5.72 -9.20 -13.85
C GLU A 134 -4.34 -9.75 -13.46
N ALA A 135 -4.36 -10.91 -12.81
CA ALA A 135 -3.14 -11.64 -12.48
C ALA A 135 -2.59 -12.31 -13.74
N SER A 136 -1.28 -12.23 -13.96
CA SER A 136 -0.62 -12.93 -15.05
C SER A 136 -0.80 -14.44 -14.88
N THR A 137 -1.55 -15.08 -15.78
CA THR A 137 -1.76 -16.53 -15.77
C THR A 137 -0.57 -17.24 -16.39
N TRP A 138 -0.20 -18.40 -15.83
CA TRP A 138 0.77 -19.30 -16.45
C TRP A 138 0.23 -19.81 -17.79
N VAL A 139 1.03 -19.72 -18.86
CA VAL A 139 0.79 -20.42 -20.13
C VAL A 139 1.38 -21.82 -20.05
#